data_AF-A0A3B6LGJ9-F1
#
_entry.id   AF-A0A3B6LGJ9-F1
#
_cell.length_a   1.000
_cell.length_b   1.000
_cell.length_c   1.000
_cell.angle_alpha   90.00
_cell.angle_beta   90.00
_cell.angle_gamma   90.00
#
_symmetry.space_group_name_H-M   'P 1'
#
loop_
_entity.id
_entity.type
_entity.pdbx_description
1 polymer ?
#
loop_
_entity_poly.entity_id
_entity_poly.type
_entity_poly.pdbx_seq_one_letter_code
_entity_poly.pdbx_strand_id
1 'polypeptide(L)'
;MCVNRKYNLGVIIDLHAAPGLQNPFEHSSYKDGSQDWGTTDANNIETVQVIDFLASRYAKSPSLLSIELMNEPLVPGVSLESLETYHRDGYNAVRKYSSEAHVIMSNCLSSPDPTKILGLAGGFTVQQNIDFIKTNYSSALSTVTKQNGPLSFVGEWVFECQVRNAMKEEFQMLANAHMDVYGKATFGWAYWNLKNVNNHWSMEWMIKNGYISLKN
;
A
#
# COMPACT_ATOMS: atom_id res chain seq x y z
N MET A 1 -19.42 3.87 7.03
CA MET A 1 -19.56 2.81 6.01
C MET A 1 -20.88 2.82 5.22
N CYS A 2 -21.90 3.62 5.57
CA CYS A 2 -23.19 3.60 4.84
C CYS A 2 -23.11 4.02 3.36
N VAL A 3 -22.18 4.91 2.98
CA VAL A 3 -21.97 5.32 1.57
C VAL A 3 -21.58 4.13 0.69
N ASN A 4 -20.83 3.18 1.23
CA ASN A 4 -20.24 2.09 0.46
C ASN A 4 -21.28 1.06 0.01
N ARG A 5 -22.35 0.87 0.79
CA ARG A 5 -23.47 -0.02 0.43
C ARG A 5 -24.22 0.46 -0.83
N LYS A 6 -24.27 1.77 -1.07
CA LYS A 6 -24.94 2.33 -2.25
C LYS A 6 -24.19 2.03 -3.55
N TYR A 7 -22.86 1.94 -3.48
CA TYR A 7 -21.99 1.84 -4.65
C TYR A 7 -21.29 0.48 -4.75
N ASN A 8 -21.70 -0.50 -3.94
CA ASN A 8 -21.08 -1.82 -3.86
C ASN A 8 -19.55 -1.76 -3.64
N LEU A 9 -19.12 -0.86 -2.75
CA LEU A 9 -17.71 -0.69 -2.41
C LEU A 9 -17.36 -1.49 -1.16
N GLY A 10 -16.23 -2.18 -1.22
CA GLY A 10 -15.55 -2.72 -0.05
C GLY A 10 -14.58 -1.71 0.56
N VAL A 11 -14.18 -1.95 1.80
CA VAL A 11 -13.29 -1.08 2.58
C VAL A 11 -12.14 -1.89 3.15
N ILE A 12 -10.93 -1.38 2.92
CA ILE A 12 -9.75 -1.72 3.68
C ILE A 12 -9.57 -0.61 4.73
N ILE A 13 -9.44 -0.99 6.00
CA ILE A 13 -9.08 -0.07 7.06
C ILE A 13 -7.58 -0.22 7.30
N ASP A 14 -6.84 0.85 7.12
CA ASP A 14 -5.38 0.88 7.32
C ASP A 14 -5.01 1.67 8.58
N LEU A 15 -4.16 1.06 9.42
CA LEU A 15 -3.51 1.74 10.52
C LEU A 15 -2.23 2.42 10.02
N HIS A 16 -2.42 3.66 9.56
CA HIS A 16 -1.38 4.40 8.86
C HIS A 16 -0.27 4.96 9.75
N ALA A 17 -0.54 5.17 11.04
CA ALA A 17 0.42 5.71 12.00
C ALA A 17 0.24 5.02 13.35
N ALA A 18 1.34 4.49 13.90
CA ALA A 18 1.38 3.79 15.18
C ALA A 18 2.07 4.63 16.28
N PRO A 19 1.69 4.45 17.56
CA PRO A 19 2.37 5.11 18.67
C PRO A 19 3.86 4.77 18.68
N GLY A 20 4.72 5.79 18.77
CA GLY A 20 6.17 5.60 18.71
C GLY A 20 6.76 5.61 17.30
N LEU A 21 5.99 5.84 16.23
CA LEU A 21 6.48 5.98 14.85
C LEU A 21 7.10 4.67 14.31
N GLN A 22 6.35 3.95 13.48
CA GLN A 22 6.85 2.74 12.81
C GLN A 22 7.84 3.04 11.67
N ASN A 23 7.86 4.29 11.20
CA ASN A 23 8.83 4.85 10.28
C ASN A 23 8.94 6.38 10.53
N PRO A 24 10.03 7.04 10.09
CA PRO A 24 10.28 8.45 10.35
C PRO A 24 9.69 9.39 9.28
N PHE A 25 8.71 8.95 8.50
CA PHE A 25 8.12 9.78 7.44
C PHE A 25 6.91 10.58 7.95
N GLU A 26 6.60 11.68 7.28
CA GLU A 26 5.56 12.64 7.69
C GLU A 26 4.18 12.01 7.80
N HIS A 27 3.88 11.04 6.94
CA HIS A 27 2.58 10.34 6.93
C HIS A 27 2.38 9.43 8.15
N SER A 28 3.45 9.09 8.88
CA SER A 28 3.38 8.36 10.16
C SER A 28 3.25 9.26 11.38
N SER A 29 2.86 10.53 11.21
CA SER A 29 2.77 11.56 12.26
C SER A 29 4.13 11.99 12.82
N TYR A 30 5.09 12.24 11.93
CA TYR A 30 6.45 12.69 12.25
C TYR A 30 6.49 13.76 13.33
N LYS A 31 7.41 13.59 14.29
CA LYS A 31 7.59 14.51 15.42
C LYS A 31 9.00 15.10 15.49
N ASP A 32 10.01 14.25 15.61
CA ASP A 32 11.40 14.64 15.89
C ASP A 32 12.44 13.71 15.26
N GLY A 33 12.01 12.78 14.39
CA GLY A 33 12.88 11.78 13.77
C GLY A 33 13.11 10.53 14.62
N SER A 34 12.44 10.39 15.77
CA SER A 34 12.40 9.13 16.52
C SER A 34 11.70 8.01 15.73
N GLN A 35 12.04 6.77 16.08
CA GLN A 35 11.41 5.56 15.57
C GLN A 35 11.43 4.54 16.71
N ASP A 36 10.54 4.74 17.66
CA ASP A 36 10.47 4.05 18.95
C ASP A 36 9.43 2.92 18.96
N TRP A 37 8.64 2.75 17.90
CA TRP A 37 7.70 1.65 17.78
C TRP A 37 8.45 0.31 17.84
N GLY A 38 7.94 -0.63 18.65
CA GLY A 38 8.56 -1.94 18.81
C GLY A 38 9.83 -1.98 19.66
N THR A 39 10.31 -0.85 20.21
CA THR A 39 11.42 -0.81 21.17
C THR A 39 11.00 -1.19 22.59
N THR A 40 9.70 -1.09 22.89
CA THR A 40 9.07 -1.52 24.14
C THR A 40 7.74 -2.22 23.84
N ASP A 41 7.31 -3.10 24.75
CA ASP A 41 6.02 -3.80 24.62
C ASP A 41 4.83 -2.83 24.65
N ALA A 42 4.96 -1.66 25.28
CA ALA A 42 3.87 -0.70 25.45
C ALA A 42 3.31 -0.23 24.10
N ASN A 43 4.18 0.17 23.17
CA ASN A 43 3.76 0.61 21.83
C ASN A 43 3.08 -0.53 21.07
N ASN A 44 3.62 -1.75 21.15
CA ASN A 44 3.02 -2.92 20.50
C ASN A 44 1.62 -3.23 21.07
N ILE A 45 1.48 -3.25 22.41
CA ILE A 45 0.21 -3.51 23.10
C ILE A 45 -0.84 -2.46 22.72
N GLU A 46 -0.47 -1.17 22.75
CA GLU A 46 -1.38 -0.08 22.37
C GLU A 46 -1.79 -0.21 20.90
N THR A 47 -0.85 -0.53 20.01
CA THR A 47 -1.15 -0.75 18.58
C THR A 47 -2.12 -1.92 18.40
N VAL A 48 -1.94 -3.05 19.12
CA VAL A 48 -2.89 -4.19 19.09
C VAL A 48 -4.27 -3.79 19.64
N GLN A 49 -4.34 -2.95 20.67
CA GLN A 49 -5.61 -2.45 21.20
C GLN A 49 -6.38 -1.62 20.16
N VAL A 50 -5.68 -0.84 19.33
CA VAL A 50 -6.30 -0.12 18.21
C VAL A 50 -6.88 -1.11 17.19
N ILE A 51 -6.14 -2.15 16.82
CA ILE A 51 -6.63 -3.20 15.91
C ILE A 51 -7.85 -3.94 16.50
N ASP A 52 -7.81 -4.30 17.78
CA ASP A 52 -8.92 -4.95 18.47
C ASP A 52 -10.18 -4.07 18.44
N PHE A 53 -10.02 -2.77 18.72
CA PHE A 53 -11.11 -1.80 18.63
C PHE A 53 -11.69 -1.69 17.21
N LEU A 54 -10.85 -1.53 16.18
CA LEU A 54 -11.29 -1.42 14.79
C LEU A 54 -12.00 -2.70 14.33
N ALA A 55 -11.44 -3.87 14.64
CA ALA A 55 -12.04 -5.15 14.33
C ALA A 55 -13.41 -5.32 15.02
N SER A 56 -13.49 -5.07 16.33
CA SER A 56 -14.74 -5.13 17.09
C SER A 56 -15.82 -4.20 16.51
N ARG A 57 -15.42 -2.97 16.16
CA ARG A 57 -16.32 -1.95 15.65
C ARG A 57 -16.86 -2.28 14.26
N TYR A 58 -16.05 -2.84 13.37
CA TYR A 58 -16.38 -2.97 11.95
C TYR A 58 -16.64 -4.40 11.47
N ALA A 59 -16.38 -5.44 12.28
CA ALA A 59 -16.51 -6.85 11.87
C ALA A 59 -17.90 -7.23 11.34
N LYS A 60 -18.96 -6.60 11.82
CA LYS A 60 -20.34 -6.86 11.35
C LYS A 60 -20.73 -6.03 10.12
N SER A 61 -19.83 -5.20 9.61
CA SER A 61 -20.10 -4.39 8.43
C SER A 61 -19.92 -5.23 7.17
N PRO A 62 -20.95 -5.36 6.32
CA PRO A 62 -20.83 -6.09 5.06
C PRO A 62 -19.89 -5.43 4.04
N SER A 63 -19.46 -4.19 4.32
CA SER A 63 -18.49 -3.47 3.48
C SER A 63 -17.05 -3.62 3.96
N LEU A 64 -16.79 -4.30 5.08
CA LEU A 64 -15.41 -4.53 5.53
C LEU A 64 -14.80 -5.68 4.71
N LEU A 65 -13.76 -5.37 3.93
CA LEU A 65 -12.98 -6.40 3.22
C LEU A 65 -11.78 -6.85 4.04
N SER A 66 -11.05 -5.88 4.57
CA SER A 66 -9.77 -6.12 5.22
C SER A 66 -9.44 -5.10 6.30
N ILE A 67 -8.56 -5.50 7.20
CA ILE A 67 -7.84 -4.60 8.11
C ILE A 67 -6.34 -4.76 7.82
N GLU A 68 -5.68 -3.67 7.47
CA GLU A 68 -4.23 -3.59 7.37
C GLU A 68 -3.66 -3.21 8.73
N LEU A 69 -2.76 -4.06 9.24
CA LEU A 69 -2.30 -3.97 10.61
C LEU A 69 -1.36 -2.79 10.83
N MET A 70 -0.53 -2.45 9.85
CA MET A 70 0.44 -1.37 9.96
C MET A 70 0.96 -0.97 8.59
N ASN A 71 0.90 0.32 8.30
CA ASN A 71 1.51 0.88 7.12
C ASN A 71 3.04 1.00 7.26
N GLU A 72 3.77 0.46 6.28
CA GLU A 72 5.17 0.77 6.00
C GLU A 72 6.17 0.74 7.20
N PRO A 73 6.26 -0.34 7.99
CA PRO A 73 7.28 -0.43 9.04
C PRO A 73 8.69 -0.36 8.41
N LEU A 74 9.56 0.52 8.93
CA LEU A 74 10.93 0.70 8.40
C LEU A 74 11.95 -0.14 9.17
N VAL A 75 12.59 -1.09 8.50
CA VAL A 75 13.71 -1.86 9.07
C VAL A 75 15.05 -1.17 8.80
N PRO A 76 16.06 -1.28 9.70
CA PRO A 76 16.06 -2.05 10.95
C PRO A 76 15.55 -1.28 12.17
N GLY A 77 14.99 -0.07 12.02
CA GLY A 77 14.48 0.73 13.14
C GLY A 77 13.36 0.00 13.90
N VAL A 78 12.47 -0.66 13.16
CA VAL A 78 11.61 -1.72 13.70
C VAL A 78 12.34 -3.06 13.62
N SER A 79 12.40 -3.80 14.74
CA SER A 79 12.94 -5.16 14.74
C SER A 79 11.95 -6.15 14.11
N LEU A 80 12.46 -7.14 13.38
CA LEU A 80 11.62 -8.19 12.79
C LEU A 80 10.89 -9.00 13.87
N GLU A 81 11.52 -9.24 15.02
CA GLU A 81 10.91 -9.97 16.13
C GLU A 81 9.69 -9.25 16.73
N SER A 82 9.82 -7.94 17.00
CA SER A 82 8.70 -7.12 17.48
C SER A 82 7.59 -7.07 16.44
N LEU A 83 7.96 -6.97 15.15
CA LEU A 83 7.01 -6.93 14.05
C LEU A 83 6.26 -8.26 13.88
N GLU A 84 6.94 -9.40 13.93
CA GLU A 84 6.30 -10.73 13.87
C GLU A 84 5.35 -10.96 15.05
N THR A 85 5.76 -10.53 16.24
CA THR A 85 4.92 -10.61 17.44
C THR A 85 3.67 -9.75 17.29
N TYR A 86 3.83 -8.50 16.88
CA TYR A 86 2.72 -7.61 16.61
C TYR A 86 1.76 -8.17 15.54
N HIS A 87 2.27 -8.66 14.42
CA HIS A 87 1.43 -9.20 13.34
C HIS A 87 0.62 -10.41 13.78
N ARG A 88 1.22 -11.30 14.58
CA ARG A 88 0.51 -12.45 15.17
C ARG A 88 -0.61 -11.98 16.11
N ASP A 89 -0.31 -11.03 16.98
CA ASP A 89 -1.26 -10.56 17.99
C ASP A 89 -2.39 -9.72 17.35
N GLY A 90 -2.07 -8.87 16.37
CA GLY A 90 -3.02 -8.14 15.55
C GLY A 90 -3.92 -9.06 14.71
N TYR A 91 -3.36 -10.10 14.09
CA TYR A 91 -4.13 -11.14 13.40
C TYR A 91 -5.13 -11.81 14.35
N ASN A 92 -4.67 -12.22 15.54
CA ASN A 92 -5.53 -12.82 16.55
C ASN A 92 -6.61 -11.85 17.02
N ALA A 93 -6.30 -10.57 17.19
CA ALA A 93 -7.28 -9.54 17.55
C ALA A 93 -8.38 -9.39 16.49
N VAL A 94 -8.04 -9.40 15.19
CA VAL A 94 -9.06 -9.41 14.12
C VAL A 94 -9.91 -10.68 14.18
N ARG A 95 -9.28 -11.84 14.38
CA ARG A 95 -9.96 -13.15 14.39
C ARG A 95 -10.90 -13.37 15.58
N LYS A 96 -10.78 -12.59 16.66
CA LYS A 96 -11.79 -12.57 17.74
C LYS A 96 -13.18 -12.15 17.24
N TYR A 97 -13.24 -11.30 16.22
CA TYR A 97 -14.48 -10.67 15.78
C TYR A 97 -14.90 -11.04 14.34
N SER A 98 -13.95 -11.41 13.47
CA SER A 98 -14.24 -11.79 12.09
C SER A 98 -13.36 -12.95 11.59
N SER A 99 -14.03 -14.01 11.13
CA SER A 99 -13.42 -15.10 10.38
C SER A 99 -13.31 -14.81 8.87
N GLU A 100 -13.96 -13.74 8.38
CA GLU A 100 -14.10 -13.44 6.95
C GLU A 100 -13.20 -12.30 6.48
N ALA A 101 -12.97 -11.28 7.32
CA ALA A 101 -12.13 -10.15 6.95
C ALA A 101 -10.68 -10.61 6.69
N HIS A 102 -10.10 -10.15 5.58
CA HIS A 102 -8.68 -10.38 5.32
C HIS A 102 -7.84 -9.53 6.28
N VAL A 103 -6.64 -10.01 6.57
CA VAL A 103 -5.66 -9.29 7.38
C VAL A 103 -4.49 -8.97 6.46
N ILE A 104 -4.22 -7.68 6.26
CA ILE A 104 -3.14 -7.21 5.40
C ILE A 104 -1.94 -6.88 6.28
N MET A 105 -0.76 -7.33 5.83
CA MET A 105 0.52 -7.10 6.47
C MET A 105 1.41 -6.41 5.45
N SER A 106 1.78 -5.15 5.68
CA SER A 106 2.63 -4.40 4.76
C SER A 106 4.02 -5.04 4.69
N ASN A 107 4.62 -5.02 3.50
CA ASN A 107 6.05 -5.27 3.39
C ASN A 107 6.81 -4.18 4.15
N CYS A 108 7.95 -4.56 4.73
CA CYS A 108 8.83 -3.60 5.39
C CYS A 108 9.45 -2.67 4.35
N LEU A 109 9.54 -1.38 4.68
CA LEU A 109 10.44 -0.49 3.99
C LEU A 109 11.88 -0.86 4.35
N SER A 110 12.77 -0.79 3.38
CA SER A 110 14.20 -1.07 3.56
C SER A 110 15.03 0.12 3.13
N SER A 111 16.07 0.45 3.92
CA SER A 111 17.08 1.44 3.54
C SER A 111 18.34 0.77 2.97
N PRO A 112 18.94 1.28 1.88
CA PRO A 112 18.51 2.45 1.12
C PRO A 112 17.25 2.16 0.32
N ASP A 113 16.36 3.17 0.26
CA ASP A 113 15.14 3.13 -0.54
C ASP A 113 15.45 2.70 -1.99
N PRO A 114 14.90 1.56 -2.47
CA PRO A 114 15.16 1.06 -3.81
C PRO A 114 14.70 2.04 -4.90
N THR A 115 13.80 2.99 -4.59
CA THR A 115 13.37 4.03 -5.52
C THR A 115 14.44 5.08 -5.81
N LYS A 116 15.51 5.19 -5.01
CA LYS A 116 16.63 6.12 -5.30
C LYS A 116 17.31 5.84 -6.64
N ILE A 117 17.27 4.59 -7.11
CA ILE A 117 17.75 4.21 -8.44
C ILE A 117 16.77 4.67 -9.55
N LEU A 118 15.48 4.88 -9.25
CA LEU A 118 14.50 5.40 -10.22
C LEU A 118 14.82 6.82 -10.68
N GLY A 119 15.61 7.60 -9.92
CA GLY A 119 16.15 8.86 -10.40
C GLY A 119 16.97 8.73 -11.70
N LEU A 120 17.58 7.56 -11.95
CA LEU A 120 18.26 7.26 -13.22
C LEU A 120 17.26 7.03 -14.38
N ALA A 121 16.03 6.59 -14.07
CA ALA A 121 14.99 6.35 -15.07
C ALA A 121 14.43 7.64 -15.70
N GLY A 122 14.69 8.82 -15.09
CA GLY A 122 14.42 10.11 -15.73
C GLY A 122 15.27 10.37 -17.00
N GLY A 123 16.30 9.55 -17.25
CA GLY A 123 17.05 9.52 -18.50
C GLY A 123 16.61 8.43 -19.49
N PHE A 124 15.63 7.61 -19.13
CA PHE A 124 15.15 6.51 -19.98
C PHE A 124 14.07 6.95 -20.94
N THR A 125 13.99 6.28 -22.09
CA THR A 125 12.86 6.43 -23.01
C THR A 125 11.60 5.82 -22.43
N VAL A 126 10.45 6.14 -23.03
CA VAL A 126 9.16 5.52 -22.69
C VAL A 126 9.23 4.00 -22.76
N GLN A 127 9.82 3.46 -23.84
CA GLN A 127 9.92 2.01 -24.00
C GLN A 127 10.79 1.36 -22.92
N GLN A 128 11.92 1.98 -22.57
CA GLN A 128 12.80 1.47 -21.51
C GLN A 128 12.10 1.46 -20.14
N ASN A 129 11.29 2.48 -19.85
CA ASN A 129 10.47 2.51 -18.64
C ASN A 129 9.40 1.38 -18.66
N ILE A 130 8.71 1.18 -19.79
CA ILE A 130 7.74 0.08 -19.95
C ILE A 130 8.41 -1.27 -19.74
N ASP A 131 9.59 -1.48 -20.33
CA ASP A 131 10.33 -2.73 -20.20
C ASP A 131 10.73 -2.96 -18.74
N PHE A 132 11.25 -1.94 -18.07
CA PHE A 132 11.60 -2.00 -16.65
C PHE A 132 10.40 -2.35 -15.76
N ILE A 133 9.22 -1.76 -16.01
CA ILE A 133 7.99 -2.10 -15.29
C ILE A 133 7.64 -3.59 -15.52
N LYS A 134 7.65 -4.03 -16.79
CA LYS A 134 7.27 -5.40 -17.17
C LYS A 134 8.25 -6.45 -16.67
N THR A 135 9.52 -6.10 -16.45
CA THR A 135 10.54 -7.02 -15.92
C THR A 135 10.69 -6.91 -14.41
N ASN A 136 11.07 -5.74 -13.90
CA ASN A 136 11.51 -5.56 -12.53
C ASN A 136 10.33 -5.53 -11.57
N TYR A 137 9.30 -4.74 -11.86
CA TYR A 137 8.11 -4.69 -10.99
C TYR A 137 7.31 -5.97 -11.06
N SER A 138 7.18 -6.57 -12.26
CA SER A 138 6.53 -7.88 -12.38
C SER A 138 7.30 -8.97 -11.61
N SER A 139 8.63 -8.95 -11.62
CA SER A 139 9.46 -9.89 -10.86
C SER A 139 9.30 -9.69 -9.35
N ALA A 140 9.36 -8.43 -8.87
CA ALA A 140 9.15 -8.11 -7.47
C ALA A 140 7.76 -8.58 -6.98
N LEU A 141 6.70 -8.30 -7.75
CA LEU A 141 5.35 -8.76 -7.43
C LEU A 141 5.24 -10.30 -7.43
N SER A 142 5.92 -10.99 -8.36
CA SER A 142 5.93 -12.45 -8.40
C SER A 142 6.63 -13.10 -7.20
N THR A 143 7.56 -12.39 -6.56
CA THR A 143 8.25 -12.89 -5.35
C THR A 143 7.29 -13.06 -4.18
N VAL A 144 6.28 -12.19 -4.09
CA VAL A 144 5.24 -12.25 -3.04
C VAL A 144 3.96 -12.94 -3.50
N THR A 145 3.76 -13.11 -4.82
CA THR A 145 2.58 -13.77 -5.41
C THR A 145 2.90 -15.22 -5.76
N LYS A 146 2.85 -16.11 -4.75
CA LYS A 146 3.16 -17.55 -4.92
C LYS A 146 1.90 -18.40 -5.06
N GLN A 147 1.99 -19.50 -5.81
CA GLN A 147 0.93 -20.50 -5.86
C GLN A 147 0.69 -21.07 -4.46
N ASN A 148 -0.58 -21.12 -4.03
CA ASN A 148 -0.99 -21.52 -2.67
C ASN A 148 -0.39 -20.65 -1.54
N GLY A 149 0.12 -19.46 -1.87
CA GLY A 149 0.58 -18.47 -0.91
C GLY A 149 -0.54 -17.52 -0.45
N PRO A 150 -0.22 -16.55 0.42
CA PRO A 150 -1.14 -15.48 0.76
C PRO A 150 -1.52 -14.65 -0.48
N LEU A 151 -2.67 -13.98 -0.42
CA LEU A 151 -3.05 -13.03 -1.46
C LEU A 151 -2.09 -11.83 -1.46
N SER A 152 -1.76 -11.32 -2.63
CA SER A 152 -0.88 -10.15 -2.81
C SER A 152 -1.70 -8.91 -3.14
N PHE A 153 -1.33 -7.78 -2.53
CA PHE A 153 -2.00 -6.49 -2.72
C PHE A 153 -0.97 -5.41 -3.03
N VAL A 154 -1.17 -4.64 -4.09
CA VAL A 154 -0.38 -3.43 -4.35
C VAL A 154 -1.11 -2.26 -3.71
N GLY A 155 -0.83 -2.01 -2.43
CA GLY A 155 -1.59 -1.09 -1.60
C GLY A 155 -1.41 0.39 -1.93
N GLU A 156 -0.24 0.76 -2.42
CA GLU A 156 0.06 2.13 -2.81
C GLU A 156 0.87 2.18 -4.10
N TRP A 157 0.37 2.95 -5.07
CA TRP A 157 1.14 3.36 -6.23
C TRP A 157 0.59 4.66 -6.80
N VAL A 158 1.48 5.50 -7.31
CA VAL A 158 1.16 6.69 -8.11
C VAL A 158 1.69 6.48 -9.52
N PHE A 159 1.14 7.22 -10.48
CA PHE A 159 1.79 7.40 -11.76
C PHE A 159 2.58 8.71 -11.75
N GLU A 160 3.90 8.66 -11.90
CA GLU A 160 4.75 9.83 -12.08
C GLU A 160 5.71 9.59 -13.26
N CYS A 161 5.38 10.15 -14.43
CA CYS A 161 6.23 10.03 -15.60
C CYS A 161 7.44 10.97 -15.47
N GLN A 162 8.63 10.38 -15.37
CA GLN A 162 9.90 11.13 -15.33
C GLN A 162 10.47 11.42 -16.72
N VAL A 163 9.81 10.98 -17.80
CA VAL A 163 10.25 11.21 -19.18
C VAL A 163 9.94 12.65 -19.58
N ARG A 164 10.99 13.44 -19.83
CA ARG A 164 10.85 14.84 -20.25
C ARG A 164 10.12 14.94 -21.58
N ASN A 165 9.16 15.86 -21.66
CA ASN A 165 8.35 16.16 -22.85
C ASN A 165 7.56 14.97 -23.41
N ALA A 166 7.26 13.95 -22.59
CA ALA A 166 6.44 12.83 -23.04
C ALA A 166 5.03 13.29 -23.46
N MET A 167 4.55 12.74 -24.57
CA MET A 167 3.22 12.98 -25.11
C MET A 167 2.17 12.23 -24.28
N LYS A 168 0.91 12.69 -24.33
CA LYS A 168 -0.18 12.07 -23.56
C LYS A 168 -0.33 10.57 -23.86
N GLU A 169 -0.12 10.17 -25.10
CA GLU A 169 -0.17 8.77 -25.55
C GLU A 169 0.92 7.93 -24.87
N GLU A 170 2.12 8.50 -24.70
CA GLU A 170 3.23 7.85 -24.00
C GLU A 170 2.94 7.71 -22.50
N PHE A 171 2.31 8.73 -21.90
CA PHE A 171 1.80 8.65 -20.53
C PHE A 171 0.79 7.50 -20.37
N GLN A 172 -0.17 7.39 -21.30
CA GLN A 172 -1.16 6.32 -21.29
C GLN A 172 -0.50 4.94 -21.43
N MET A 173 0.50 4.79 -22.32
CA MET A 173 1.24 3.54 -22.49
C MET A 173 1.95 3.11 -21.19
N LEU A 174 2.60 4.05 -20.52
CA LEU A 174 3.27 3.78 -19.24
C LEU A 174 2.27 3.45 -18.13
N ALA A 175 1.18 4.21 -18.02
CA ALA A 175 0.15 3.97 -17.01
C ALA A 175 -0.53 2.61 -17.20
N ASN A 176 -0.82 2.22 -18.45
CA ASN A 176 -1.34 0.90 -18.77
C ASN A 176 -0.34 -0.20 -18.41
N ALA A 177 0.97 -0.01 -18.64
CA ALA A 177 1.98 -0.99 -18.25
C ALA A 177 2.00 -1.22 -16.72
N HIS A 178 1.87 -0.15 -15.92
CA HIS A 178 1.71 -0.28 -14.47
C HIS A 178 0.44 -1.04 -14.10
N MET A 179 -0.71 -0.66 -14.67
CA MET A 179 -1.99 -1.32 -14.39
C MET A 179 -1.99 -2.80 -14.80
N ASP A 180 -1.36 -3.15 -15.91
CA ASP A 180 -1.20 -4.53 -16.38
C ASP A 180 -0.34 -5.37 -15.42
N VAL A 181 0.73 -4.78 -14.87
CA VAL A 181 1.61 -5.48 -13.94
C VAL A 181 0.97 -5.58 -12.56
N TYR A 182 0.49 -4.48 -11.99
CA TYR A 182 -0.14 -4.45 -10.67
C TYR A 182 -1.49 -5.15 -10.65
N GLY A 183 -2.19 -5.22 -11.78
CA GLY A 183 -3.38 -6.03 -11.98
C GLY A 183 -3.16 -7.54 -11.80
N LYS A 184 -1.91 -8.02 -11.80
CA LYS A 184 -1.57 -9.41 -11.49
C LYS A 184 -1.58 -9.72 -9.99
N ALA A 185 -1.67 -8.72 -9.13
CA ALA A 185 -1.81 -8.92 -7.69
C ALA A 185 -3.15 -9.59 -7.38
N THR A 186 -3.14 -10.62 -6.54
CA THR A 186 -4.29 -11.53 -6.39
C THR A 186 -5.40 -10.97 -5.50
N PHE A 187 -5.12 -9.93 -4.72
CA PHE A 187 -6.10 -9.14 -3.97
C PHE A 187 -6.42 -7.79 -4.64
N GLY A 188 -5.74 -7.47 -5.75
CA GLY A 188 -5.89 -6.20 -6.47
C GLY A 188 -4.86 -5.14 -6.08
N TRP A 189 -5.22 -3.89 -6.34
CA TRP A 189 -4.36 -2.73 -6.14
C TRP A 189 -5.17 -1.49 -5.73
N ALA A 190 -4.52 -0.51 -5.11
CA ALA A 190 -5.09 0.80 -4.80
C ALA A 190 -4.16 1.94 -5.24
N TYR A 191 -4.73 2.92 -5.93
CA TYR A 191 -4.00 4.10 -6.40
C TYR A 191 -3.89 5.13 -5.27
N TRP A 192 -2.69 5.59 -5.00
CA TRP A 192 -2.47 6.71 -4.09
C TRP A 192 -2.51 8.02 -4.89
N ASN A 193 -3.51 8.87 -4.78
CA ASN A 193 -4.72 8.81 -3.96
C ASN A 193 -5.94 9.17 -4.84
N LEU A 194 -7.15 9.06 -4.32
CA LEU A 194 -8.39 9.42 -5.02
C LEU A 194 -8.37 10.87 -5.52
N LYS A 195 -7.89 11.80 -4.68
CA LYS A 195 -7.77 13.23 -4.98
C LYS A 195 -6.46 13.79 -4.44
N ASN A 196 -5.81 14.63 -5.23
CA ASN A 196 -4.60 15.34 -4.85
C ASN A 196 -4.53 16.69 -5.60
N VAL A 197 -3.78 17.65 -5.06
CA VAL A 197 -3.47 18.92 -5.72
C VAL A 197 -2.50 18.73 -6.89
N ASN A 198 -1.66 17.69 -6.83
CA ASN A 198 -0.80 17.25 -7.91
C ASN A 198 -1.60 16.32 -8.83
N ASN A 199 -1.74 16.72 -10.10
CA ASN A 199 -2.66 16.08 -11.05
C ASN A 199 -2.43 14.57 -11.22
N HIS A 200 -1.17 14.12 -11.40
CA HIS A 200 -0.89 12.69 -11.57
C HIS A 200 -1.02 11.88 -10.28
N TRP A 201 -1.05 12.52 -9.11
CA TRP A 201 -1.32 11.87 -7.83
C TRP A 201 -2.84 11.77 -7.53
N SER A 202 -3.68 12.29 -8.43
CA SER A 202 -5.14 12.30 -8.31
C SER A 202 -5.75 11.30 -9.29
N MET A 203 -6.16 10.13 -8.80
CA MET A 203 -6.83 9.12 -9.61
C MET A 203 -8.08 9.68 -10.29
N GLU A 204 -8.84 10.52 -9.60
CA GLU A 204 -10.01 11.22 -10.17
C GLU A 204 -9.61 12.07 -11.39
N TRP A 205 -8.51 12.83 -11.28
CA TRP A 205 -8.03 13.66 -12.39
C TRP A 205 -7.52 12.79 -13.55
N MET A 206 -6.75 11.75 -13.26
CA MET A 206 -6.20 10.82 -14.26
C MET A 206 -7.31 10.17 -15.10
N ILE A 207 -8.41 9.73 -14.45
CA ILE A 207 -9.57 9.16 -15.16
C ILE A 207 -10.30 10.25 -15.97
N LYS A 208 -10.62 11.39 -15.36
CA LYS A 208 -11.40 12.45 -16.02
C LYS A 208 -10.69 13.04 -17.24
N ASN A 209 -9.36 13.06 -17.22
CA ASN A 209 -8.56 13.58 -18.33
C ASN A 209 -8.09 12.47 -19.29
N GLY A 210 -8.55 11.23 -19.09
CA GLY A 210 -8.29 10.11 -19.99
C GLY A 210 -6.83 9.65 -20.01
N TYR A 211 -6.10 9.78 -18.90
CA TYR A 211 -4.76 9.20 -18.75
C TYR A 211 -4.81 7.72 -18.36
N ILE A 212 -5.85 7.32 -17.60
CA ILE A 212 -6.13 5.92 -17.26
C ILE A 212 -7.62 5.60 -17.46
N SER A 213 -7.93 4.33 -17.75
CA SER A 213 -9.29 3.79 -17.79
C SER A 213 -9.39 2.58 -16.88
N LEU A 214 -10.46 2.50 -16.09
CA LEU A 214 -10.78 1.32 -15.27
C LEU A 214 -11.73 0.35 -15.97
N LYS A 215 -12.23 0.72 -17.15
CA LYS A 215 -13.11 -0.13 -17.96
C LYS A 215 -12.23 -0.85 -18.97
N ASN A 216 -12.11 -2.17 -18.81
CA ASN A 216 -11.73 -3.07 -19.88
C ASN A 216 -13.01 -3.54 -20.59
#